data_AF-A0AAV8Y287-F1
#
_entry.id   AF-A0AAV8Y287-F1
#
_cell.length_a   1.000
_cell.length_b   1.000
_cell.length_c   1.000
_cell.angle_alpha   90.00
_cell.angle_beta   90.00
_cell.angle_gamma   90.00
#
_symmetry.space_group_name_H-M   'P 1'
#
loop_
_entity.id
_entity.type
_entity.pdbx_description
1 polymer ?
#
loop_
_entity_poly.entity_id
_entity_poly.type
_entity_poly.pdbx_seq_one_letter_code
_entity_poly.pdbx_strand_id
1 'polypeptide(L)'
;MYLIDLKSKRARIIIADVVDDVARAVMCEAYRLKMTAAQGYVWFLPMWLNTTWYDTNYFNINKTEIVNCTTEEMIKASTGYFAMTHAYFAPDDAIMQENITVKQWKQRYEKSAPVKSDYAGFAYDAVWTYALALDKLAKTDSEALANLHSVKSTNELVRLVEATDFFGVSGRIKFRGGPSRFSVINIMQWYDNSMHTIGHFFPNLSDDKPEILGGDLRINSSAVKWFTPNGRIPEDGALPPPVCAIEGLARAFDVECQTAMIILNVIVAIVLVIIVIGVCLYMKRKEGLIKSCWNRDSKLRPQASEIVEFLANNPRLLAPCLDVPLASVQLEDNDQLDLSEFRKCSIPTKVSPTKSTNGVSLEQIEPQYRQYRSQEETESIPLEPSCPREPLLGTSPDREDSEGHEDDDYISQMPLSGQDETRE
;
A
#
# COMPACT_ATOMS: atom_id res chain seq x y z
N MET A 1 -13.56 0.01 -18.52
CA MET A 1 -13.60 0.80 -17.28
C MET A 1 -12.58 0.30 -16.26
N TYR A 2 -12.65 -0.97 -15.81
CA TYR A 2 -11.81 -1.53 -14.74
C TYR A 2 -10.28 -1.33 -14.88
N LEU A 3 -9.68 -1.60 -16.04
CA LEU A 3 -8.21 -1.44 -16.22
C LEU A 3 -7.73 0.01 -16.01
N ILE A 4 -8.56 1.01 -16.31
CA ILE A 4 -8.24 2.42 -16.12
C ILE A 4 -8.18 2.75 -14.61
N ASP A 5 -9.06 2.16 -13.82
CA ASP A 5 -9.07 2.29 -12.35
C ASP A 5 -7.88 1.56 -11.69
N LEU A 6 -7.55 0.34 -12.15
CA LEU A 6 -6.32 -0.34 -11.69
C LEU A 6 -5.06 0.49 -12.00
N LYS A 7 -5.02 1.10 -13.19
CA LYS A 7 -3.92 1.98 -13.62
C LYS A 7 -3.84 3.28 -12.81
N SER A 8 -4.98 3.92 -12.49
CA SER A 8 -4.99 5.13 -11.67
C SER A 8 -4.54 4.85 -10.24
N LYS A 9 -4.89 3.67 -9.70
CA LYS A 9 -4.44 3.14 -8.41
C LYS A 9 -2.98 2.62 -8.42
N ARG A 10 -2.28 2.68 -9.56
CA ARG A 10 -0.91 2.16 -9.77
C ARG A 10 -0.74 0.66 -9.54
N ALA A 11 -1.81 -0.13 -9.49
CA ALA A 11 -1.72 -1.57 -9.23
C ALA A 11 -0.92 -2.29 -10.34
N ARG A 12 0.28 -2.82 -10.02
CA ARG A 12 1.14 -3.50 -11.00
C ARG A 12 0.99 -5.00 -11.04
N ILE A 13 0.51 -5.62 -9.96
CA ILE A 13 0.24 -7.06 -9.89
C ILE A 13 -1.26 -7.26 -10.09
N ILE A 14 -1.63 -8.01 -11.13
CA ILE A 14 -3.02 -8.22 -11.53
C ILE A 14 -3.25 -9.73 -11.67
N ILE A 15 -4.26 -10.23 -10.96
CA ILE A 15 -4.74 -11.61 -11.06
C ILE A 15 -6.09 -11.54 -11.79
N ALA A 16 -6.19 -12.21 -12.93
CA ALA A 16 -7.42 -12.25 -13.72
C ALA A 16 -7.95 -13.68 -13.80
N ASP A 17 -9.16 -13.89 -13.29
CA ASP A 17 -9.93 -15.10 -13.44
C ASP A 17 -10.95 -14.90 -14.56
N VAL A 18 -10.66 -15.45 -15.74
CA VAL A 18 -11.35 -15.14 -17.01
C VAL A 18 -11.35 -16.34 -17.96
N VAL A 19 -12.31 -16.35 -18.88
CA VAL A 19 -12.41 -17.28 -20.01
C VAL A 19 -11.76 -16.71 -21.27
N ASP A 20 -11.49 -17.56 -22.27
CA ASP A 20 -10.77 -17.28 -23.52
C ASP A 20 -11.09 -15.94 -24.22
N ASP A 21 -12.37 -15.65 -24.46
CA ASP A 21 -12.85 -14.46 -25.16
C ASP A 21 -12.66 -13.18 -24.31
N VAL A 22 -12.99 -13.26 -23.03
CA VAL A 22 -12.74 -12.18 -22.05
C VAL A 22 -11.23 -11.93 -21.90
N ALA A 23 -10.41 -12.98 -21.88
CA ALA A 23 -8.95 -12.86 -21.82
C ALA A 23 -8.39 -12.15 -23.06
N ARG A 24 -8.89 -12.45 -24.27
CA ARG A 24 -8.53 -11.71 -25.49
C ARG A 24 -8.86 -10.22 -25.38
N ALA A 25 -10.08 -9.88 -24.97
CA ALA A 25 -10.50 -8.49 -24.83
C ALA A 25 -9.70 -7.73 -23.75
N VAL A 26 -9.53 -8.32 -22.56
CA VAL A 26 -8.80 -7.71 -21.44
C VAL A 26 -7.33 -7.49 -21.78
N MET A 27 -6.65 -8.48 -22.37
CA MET A 27 -5.23 -8.36 -22.68
C MET A 27 -4.96 -7.42 -23.87
N CYS A 28 -5.87 -7.36 -24.86
CA CYS A 28 -5.83 -6.33 -25.90
C CYS A 28 -5.92 -4.90 -25.31
N GLU A 29 -6.89 -4.66 -24.42
CA GLU A 29 -7.01 -3.35 -23.77
C GLU A 29 -5.84 -3.05 -22.81
N ALA A 30 -5.28 -4.06 -22.13
CA ALA A 30 -4.06 -3.91 -21.34
C ALA A 30 -2.87 -3.48 -22.20
N TYR A 31 -2.70 -4.07 -23.40
CA TYR A 31 -1.67 -3.66 -24.36
C TYR A 31 -1.85 -2.20 -24.81
N ARG A 32 -3.07 -1.81 -25.21
CA ARG A 32 -3.39 -0.43 -25.62
C ARG A 32 -3.18 0.58 -24.48
N LEU A 33 -3.49 0.19 -23.24
CA LEU A 33 -3.24 1.00 -22.04
C LEU A 33 -1.77 0.98 -21.56
N LYS A 34 -0.86 0.26 -22.24
CA LYS A 34 0.53 0.06 -21.80
C LYS A 34 0.63 -0.52 -20.38
N MET A 35 -0.12 -1.59 -20.15
CA MET A 35 -0.22 -2.34 -18.90
C MET A 35 0.34 -3.76 -19.03
N THR A 36 1.42 -3.97 -19.79
CA THR A 36 2.02 -5.29 -19.99
C THR A 36 3.33 -5.47 -19.22
N ALA A 37 3.94 -6.66 -19.28
CA ALA A 37 5.24 -6.92 -18.65
C ALA A 37 6.34 -5.95 -19.11
N ALA A 38 6.27 -5.45 -20.36
CA ALA A 38 7.17 -4.43 -20.89
C ALA A 38 7.03 -3.05 -20.21
N GLN A 39 5.97 -2.82 -19.42
CA GLN A 39 5.80 -1.63 -18.57
C GLN A 39 5.87 -1.96 -17.07
N GLY A 40 6.34 -3.16 -16.72
CA GLY A 40 6.44 -3.62 -15.33
C GLY A 40 5.09 -3.94 -14.70
N TYR A 41 4.14 -4.51 -15.46
CA TYR A 41 2.96 -5.15 -14.89
C TYR A 41 3.16 -6.67 -14.84
N VAL A 42 2.73 -7.29 -13.75
CA VAL A 42 2.74 -8.74 -13.55
C VAL A 42 1.31 -9.24 -13.68
N TRP A 43 1.08 -10.11 -14.65
CA TRP A 43 -0.22 -10.74 -14.87
C TRP A 43 -0.20 -12.18 -14.41
N PHE A 44 -1.24 -12.59 -13.68
CA PHE A 44 -1.60 -13.98 -13.48
C PHE A 44 -2.85 -14.26 -14.31
N LEU A 45 -2.75 -15.20 -15.26
CA LEU A 45 -3.85 -15.68 -16.08
C LEU A 45 -4.11 -17.17 -15.81
N PRO A 46 -5.31 -17.69 -16.09
CA PRO A 46 -5.63 -19.08 -15.80
C PRO A 46 -4.96 -20.06 -16.76
N MET A 47 -4.60 -21.24 -16.26
CA MET A 47 -3.96 -22.29 -17.06
C MET A 47 -4.95 -23.04 -18.00
N TRP A 48 -6.25 -22.92 -17.76
CA TRP A 48 -7.28 -23.57 -18.59
C TRP A 48 -7.60 -22.81 -19.89
N LEU A 49 -7.00 -21.63 -20.11
CA LEU A 49 -7.10 -20.95 -21.39
C LEU A 49 -6.51 -21.84 -22.51
N ASN A 50 -7.16 -21.87 -23.68
CA ASN A 50 -6.72 -22.69 -24.80
C ASN A 50 -5.26 -22.37 -25.20
N THR A 51 -4.46 -23.34 -25.63
CA THR A 51 -3.05 -23.09 -26.02
C THR A 51 -2.89 -22.05 -27.12
N THR A 52 -3.92 -21.82 -27.94
CA THR A 52 -3.99 -20.77 -28.96
C THR A 52 -4.92 -19.61 -28.62
N TRP A 53 -5.34 -19.43 -27.35
CA TRP A 53 -6.35 -18.44 -26.93
C TRP A 53 -6.06 -17.01 -27.42
N TYR A 54 -4.78 -16.66 -27.60
CA TYR A 54 -4.31 -15.33 -27.98
C TYR A 54 -4.41 -15.05 -29.50
N ASP A 55 -4.82 -16.01 -30.33
CA ASP A 55 -4.88 -15.86 -31.79
C ASP A 55 -6.15 -15.10 -32.26
N THR A 56 -6.20 -13.80 -31.95
CA THR A 56 -7.33 -12.93 -32.33
C THR A 56 -7.58 -12.89 -33.83
N ASN A 57 -6.58 -13.08 -34.68
CA ASN A 57 -6.79 -13.17 -36.14
C ASN A 57 -7.70 -14.37 -36.49
N TYR A 58 -7.47 -15.54 -35.89
CA TYR A 58 -8.33 -16.72 -36.06
C TYR A 58 -9.73 -16.50 -35.48
N PHE A 59 -9.82 -16.00 -34.24
CA PHE A 59 -11.10 -15.87 -33.52
C PHE A 59 -12.01 -14.77 -34.09
N ASN A 60 -11.46 -13.62 -34.49
CA ASN A 60 -12.24 -12.55 -35.13
C ASN A 60 -12.86 -13.01 -36.46
N ILE A 61 -12.15 -13.83 -37.25
CA ILE A 61 -12.66 -14.35 -38.54
C ILE A 61 -13.67 -15.50 -38.32
N ASN A 62 -13.34 -16.47 -37.46
CA ASN A 62 -14.09 -17.74 -37.38
C ASN A 62 -15.16 -17.81 -36.28
N LYS A 63 -15.16 -16.86 -35.32
CA LYS A 63 -16.07 -16.83 -34.16
C LYS A 63 -16.81 -15.51 -33.99
N THR A 64 -16.75 -14.60 -34.98
CA THR A 64 -17.42 -13.29 -34.95
C THR A 64 -17.08 -12.43 -33.72
N GLU A 65 -15.89 -12.62 -33.17
CA GLU A 65 -15.35 -11.78 -32.10
C GLU A 65 -14.85 -10.45 -32.65
N ILE A 66 -14.87 -9.39 -31.83
CA ILE A 66 -14.44 -8.04 -32.21
C ILE A 66 -13.37 -7.57 -31.23
N VAL A 67 -12.17 -8.15 -31.33
CA VAL A 67 -11.00 -7.73 -30.55
C VAL A 67 -10.04 -6.95 -31.45
N ASN A 68 -9.88 -5.66 -31.16
CA ASN A 68 -9.10 -4.71 -31.98
C ASN A 68 -7.57 -4.78 -31.76
N CYS A 69 -7.04 -6.00 -31.64
CA CYS A 69 -5.61 -6.29 -31.60
C CYS A 69 -5.30 -7.46 -32.52
N THR A 70 -4.19 -7.37 -33.25
CA THR A 70 -3.65 -8.49 -34.05
C THR A 70 -3.02 -9.57 -33.16
N THR A 71 -2.88 -10.79 -33.68
CA THR A 71 -2.23 -11.89 -32.95
C THR A 71 -0.80 -11.53 -32.49
N GLU A 72 -0.05 -10.72 -33.23
CA GLU A 72 1.28 -10.24 -32.81
C GLU A 72 1.21 -9.27 -31.61
N GLU A 73 0.20 -8.40 -31.57
CA GLU A 73 -0.03 -7.49 -30.44
C GLU A 73 -0.50 -8.27 -29.21
N MET A 74 -1.33 -9.30 -29.41
CA MET A 74 -1.74 -10.21 -28.35
C MET A 74 -0.56 -10.98 -27.76
N ILE A 75 0.36 -11.50 -28.58
CA ILE A 75 1.61 -12.10 -28.10
C ILE A 75 2.40 -11.10 -27.25
N LYS A 76 2.53 -9.84 -27.68
CA LYS A 76 3.20 -8.77 -26.90
C LYS A 76 2.43 -8.39 -25.62
N ALA A 77 1.11 -8.59 -25.60
CA ALA A 77 0.25 -8.34 -24.45
C ALA A 77 0.44 -9.41 -23.37
N SER A 78 0.44 -10.69 -23.77
CA SER A 78 0.52 -11.85 -22.90
C SER A 78 1.96 -12.25 -22.52
N THR A 79 2.99 -11.83 -23.26
CA THR A 79 4.38 -12.20 -22.97
C THR A 79 4.75 -11.90 -21.51
N GLY A 80 5.14 -12.94 -20.78
CA GLY A 80 5.58 -12.87 -19.39
C GLY A 80 4.50 -13.12 -18.33
N TYR A 81 3.24 -13.41 -18.69
CA TYR A 81 2.23 -13.78 -17.68
C TYR A 81 2.61 -15.06 -16.94
N PHE A 82 2.21 -15.14 -15.67
CA PHE A 82 2.33 -16.33 -14.84
C PHE A 82 1.01 -17.10 -14.82
N ALA A 83 1.08 -18.42 -14.77
CA ALA A 83 -0.06 -19.28 -14.51
C ALA A 83 0.29 -20.30 -13.44
N MET A 84 -0.73 -20.85 -12.80
CA MET A 84 -0.60 -21.91 -11.82
C MET A 84 -1.64 -22.99 -12.08
N THR A 85 -1.25 -24.24 -11.87
CA THR A 85 -2.10 -25.42 -12.05
C THR A 85 -1.62 -26.57 -11.17
N HIS A 86 -2.46 -27.57 -10.94
CA HIS A 86 -2.05 -28.79 -10.26
C HIS A 86 -1.09 -29.60 -11.14
N ALA A 87 -0.12 -30.28 -10.50
CA ALA A 87 0.67 -31.30 -11.17
C ALA A 87 -0.23 -32.50 -11.52
N TYR A 88 -0.35 -32.79 -12.82
CA TYR A 88 -1.13 -33.91 -13.33
C TYR A 88 -0.57 -35.29 -12.95
N PHE A 89 0.76 -35.38 -12.87
CA PHE A 89 1.51 -36.58 -12.53
C PHE A 89 2.54 -36.26 -11.44
N ALA A 90 2.90 -37.27 -10.63
CA ALA A 90 4.06 -37.18 -9.74
C ALA A 90 5.38 -37.20 -10.56
N PRO A 91 6.54 -36.96 -9.91
CA PRO A 91 7.84 -37.14 -10.56
C PRO A 91 8.00 -38.53 -11.21
N ASP A 92 8.67 -38.58 -12.36
CA ASP A 92 8.83 -39.79 -13.18
C ASP A 92 9.49 -40.97 -12.43
N ASP A 93 10.33 -40.66 -11.45
CA ASP A 93 11.06 -41.57 -10.57
C ASP A 93 10.29 -41.97 -9.30
N ALA A 94 9.18 -41.30 -8.97
CA ALA A 94 8.36 -41.62 -7.81
C ALA A 94 7.74 -43.02 -7.95
N ILE A 95 7.75 -43.77 -6.85
CA ILE A 95 7.13 -45.10 -6.76
C ILE A 95 5.68 -44.95 -6.32
N MET A 96 4.77 -45.56 -7.07
CA MET A 96 3.33 -45.58 -6.80
C MET A 96 2.88 -46.93 -6.20
N GLN A 97 1.63 -47.05 -5.77
CA GLN A 97 1.02 -48.18 -5.06
C GLN A 97 1.22 -49.57 -5.69
N GLU A 98 1.39 -49.64 -7.03
CA GLU A 98 1.72 -50.87 -7.76
C GLU A 98 3.19 -51.34 -7.59
N ASN A 99 4.01 -50.63 -6.81
CA ASN A 99 5.48 -50.82 -6.69
C ASN A 99 6.22 -50.69 -8.03
N ILE A 100 5.78 -49.71 -8.83
CA ILE A 100 6.35 -49.30 -10.14
C ILE A 100 6.64 -47.80 -10.11
N THR A 101 7.41 -47.29 -11.06
CA THR A 101 7.57 -45.83 -11.19
C THR A 101 6.46 -45.19 -12.02
N VAL A 102 6.16 -43.91 -11.76
CA VAL A 102 5.22 -43.12 -12.55
C VAL A 102 5.60 -43.08 -14.03
N LYS A 103 6.91 -43.05 -14.35
CA LYS A 103 7.41 -43.19 -15.73
C LYS A 103 7.02 -44.52 -16.39
N GLN A 104 7.10 -45.64 -15.66
CA GLN A 104 6.68 -46.95 -16.18
C GLN A 104 5.18 -47.03 -16.41
N TRP A 105 4.37 -46.37 -15.56
CA TRP A 105 2.93 -46.23 -15.77
C TRP A 105 2.63 -45.38 -17.02
N LYS A 106 3.26 -44.20 -17.15
CA LYS A 106 3.10 -43.30 -18.31
C LYS A 106 3.46 -44.02 -19.62
N GLN A 107 4.57 -44.74 -19.64
CA GLN A 107 4.98 -45.56 -20.80
C GLN A 107 4.01 -46.70 -21.15
N ARG A 108 3.20 -47.19 -20.20
CA ARG A 108 2.10 -48.14 -20.48
C ARG A 108 0.89 -47.39 -21.04
N TYR A 109 0.45 -46.34 -20.34
CA TYR A 109 -0.67 -45.50 -20.77
C TYR A 109 -0.50 -44.98 -22.21
N GLU A 110 0.67 -44.46 -22.54
CA GLU A 110 1.00 -43.94 -23.87
C GLU A 110 1.00 -44.98 -25.00
N LYS A 111 1.09 -46.28 -24.67
CA LYS A 111 0.99 -47.38 -25.64
C LYS A 111 -0.44 -47.89 -25.82
N SER A 112 -1.27 -47.75 -24.79
CA SER A 112 -2.64 -48.27 -24.76
C SER A 112 -3.70 -47.23 -25.12
N ALA A 113 -3.43 -45.94 -24.92
CA ALA A 113 -4.37 -44.85 -25.18
C ALA A 113 -4.12 -44.18 -26.54
N PRO A 114 -5.10 -44.17 -27.48
CA PRO A 114 -4.95 -43.51 -28.77
C PRO A 114 -4.96 -41.97 -28.65
N VAL A 115 -5.61 -41.43 -27.61
CA VAL A 115 -5.59 -40.02 -27.26
C VAL A 115 -5.07 -39.90 -25.82
N LYS A 116 -4.02 -39.11 -25.63
CA LYS A 116 -3.38 -38.89 -24.33
C LYS A 116 -4.09 -37.73 -23.63
N SER A 117 -4.40 -37.91 -22.35
CA SER A 117 -4.99 -36.89 -21.48
C SER A 117 -4.19 -36.79 -20.19
N ASP A 118 -3.85 -35.57 -19.80
CA ASP A 118 -3.18 -35.30 -18.53
C ASP A 118 -4.05 -35.67 -17.31
N TYR A 119 -5.38 -35.74 -17.48
CA TYR A 119 -6.33 -36.14 -16.45
C TYR A 119 -6.39 -37.66 -16.21
N ALA A 120 -5.72 -38.47 -17.04
CA ALA A 120 -5.75 -39.93 -16.92
C ALA A 120 -5.20 -40.43 -15.58
N GLY A 121 -4.23 -39.73 -14.99
CA GLY A 121 -3.67 -40.07 -13.69
C GLY A 121 -4.70 -39.93 -12.55
N PHE A 122 -5.54 -38.89 -12.59
CA PHE A 122 -6.58 -38.68 -11.58
C PHE A 122 -7.67 -39.75 -11.64
N ALA A 123 -8.09 -40.16 -12.85
CA ALA A 123 -9.03 -41.26 -13.03
C ALA A 123 -8.47 -42.59 -12.51
N TYR A 124 -7.17 -42.84 -12.74
CA TYR A 124 -6.49 -44.02 -12.26
C TYR A 124 -6.44 -44.09 -10.72
N ASP A 125 -6.03 -43.00 -10.08
CA ASP A 125 -5.91 -42.93 -8.63
C ASP A 125 -7.29 -42.89 -7.92
N ALA A 126 -8.33 -42.37 -8.57
CA ALA A 126 -9.70 -42.43 -8.05
C ALA A 126 -10.20 -43.87 -7.92
N VAL A 127 -9.99 -44.72 -8.94
CA VAL A 127 -10.35 -46.15 -8.86
C VAL A 127 -9.57 -46.86 -7.75
N TRP A 128 -8.27 -46.55 -7.60
CA TRP A 128 -7.45 -47.10 -6.51
C TRP A 128 -7.90 -46.62 -5.12
N THR A 129 -8.35 -45.38 -5.00
CA THR A 129 -8.90 -44.84 -3.74
C THR A 129 -10.11 -45.66 -3.29
N TYR A 130 -11.07 -45.91 -4.19
CA TYR A 130 -12.22 -46.77 -3.89
C TYR A 130 -11.82 -48.22 -3.62
N ALA A 131 -10.87 -48.79 -4.38
CA ALA A 131 -10.41 -50.16 -4.18
C ALA A 131 -9.76 -50.36 -2.79
N LEU A 132 -8.92 -49.42 -2.34
CA LEU A 132 -8.30 -49.44 -1.01
C LEU A 132 -9.32 -49.26 0.12
N ALA A 133 -10.31 -48.37 -0.05
CA ALA A 133 -11.37 -48.18 0.93
C ALA A 133 -12.29 -49.40 1.03
N LEU A 134 -12.67 -50.01 -0.11
CA LEU A 134 -13.48 -51.24 -0.14
C LEU A 134 -12.74 -52.46 0.43
N ASP A 135 -11.43 -52.59 0.19
CA ASP A 135 -10.59 -53.63 0.80
C ASP A 135 -10.54 -53.52 2.33
N LYS A 136 -10.38 -52.29 2.86
CA LYS A 136 -10.48 -52.02 4.30
C LYS A 136 -11.88 -52.34 4.84
N LEU A 137 -12.94 -51.96 4.12
CA LEU A 137 -14.32 -52.22 4.53
C LEU A 137 -14.58 -53.72 4.62
N ALA A 138 -14.23 -54.48 3.58
CA ALA A 138 -14.41 -55.93 3.49
C ALA A 138 -13.69 -56.70 4.62
N LYS A 139 -12.55 -56.19 5.10
CA LYS A 139 -11.76 -56.75 6.20
C LYS A 139 -12.32 -56.39 7.58
N THR A 140 -13.10 -55.32 7.69
CA THR A 140 -13.64 -54.79 8.96
C THR A 140 -15.08 -55.24 9.18
N ASP A 141 -15.88 -55.26 8.12
CA ASP A 141 -17.27 -55.72 8.09
C ASP A 141 -17.49 -56.51 6.79
N SER A 142 -17.38 -57.84 6.88
CA SER A 142 -17.55 -58.74 5.73
C SER A 142 -18.98 -58.75 5.18
N GLU A 143 -19.97 -58.34 5.99
CA GLU A 143 -21.38 -58.26 5.56
C GLU A 143 -21.68 -56.94 4.83
N ALA A 144 -20.90 -55.88 5.07
CA ALA A 144 -21.09 -54.58 4.40
C ALA A 144 -21.02 -54.68 2.87
N LEU A 145 -20.25 -55.63 2.31
CA LEU A 145 -20.20 -55.89 0.86
C LEU A 145 -21.51 -56.48 0.30
N ALA A 146 -22.28 -57.21 1.11
CA ALA A 146 -23.55 -57.80 0.67
C ALA A 146 -24.66 -56.73 0.52
N ASN A 147 -24.54 -55.61 1.23
CA ASN A 147 -25.42 -54.45 1.09
C ASN A 147 -24.65 -53.13 1.27
N LEU A 148 -23.92 -52.72 0.24
CA LEU A 148 -23.20 -51.45 0.21
C LEU A 148 -24.14 -50.23 0.28
N HIS A 149 -25.39 -50.38 -0.18
CA HIS A 149 -26.41 -49.33 -0.15
C HIS A 149 -27.00 -49.07 1.25
N SER A 150 -26.64 -49.86 2.27
CA SER A 150 -27.05 -49.55 3.63
C SER A 150 -26.36 -48.27 4.12
N VAL A 151 -27.09 -47.44 4.87
CA VAL A 151 -26.56 -46.18 5.45
C VAL A 151 -25.31 -46.47 6.30
N LYS A 152 -25.28 -47.60 7.02
CA LYS A 152 -24.11 -48.07 7.78
C LYS A 152 -22.90 -48.31 6.87
N SER A 153 -23.07 -49.13 5.82
CA SER A 153 -22.00 -49.49 4.88
C SER A 153 -21.48 -48.28 4.11
N THR A 154 -22.39 -47.40 3.66
CA THR A 154 -22.04 -46.18 2.94
C THR A 154 -21.27 -45.19 3.82
N ASN A 155 -21.75 -44.92 5.04
CA ASN A 155 -21.06 -44.00 5.97
C ASN A 155 -19.67 -44.52 6.36
N GLU A 156 -19.52 -45.83 6.56
CA GLU A 156 -18.20 -46.42 6.87
C GLU A 156 -17.28 -46.39 5.65
N LEU A 157 -17.79 -46.65 4.43
CA LEU A 157 -17.01 -46.49 3.21
C LEU A 157 -16.52 -45.04 3.03
N VAL A 158 -17.36 -44.03 3.29
CA VAL A 158 -16.97 -42.61 3.23
C VAL A 158 -15.84 -42.31 4.21
N ARG A 159 -15.91 -42.77 5.46
CA ARG A 159 -14.82 -42.63 6.45
C ARG A 159 -13.53 -43.30 6.00
N LEU A 160 -13.62 -44.47 5.37
CA LEU A 160 -12.45 -45.20 4.87
C LEU A 160 -11.82 -44.52 3.64
N VAL A 161 -12.63 -43.86 2.79
CA VAL A 161 -12.17 -42.98 1.71
C VAL A 161 -11.47 -41.74 2.30
N GLU A 162 -12.07 -41.08 3.29
CA GLU A 162 -11.45 -39.94 3.97
C GLU A 162 -10.11 -40.31 4.63
N ALA A 163 -10.06 -41.47 5.30
CA ALA A 163 -8.85 -42.04 5.92
C ALA A 163 -7.91 -42.76 4.92
N THR A 164 -7.96 -42.41 3.63
CA THR A 164 -7.06 -42.95 2.60
C THR A 164 -5.85 -42.04 2.41
N ASP A 165 -4.66 -42.62 2.56
CA ASP A 165 -3.36 -41.98 2.37
C ASP A 165 -2.42 -42.95 1.63
N PHE A 166 -2.11 -42.65 0.37
CA PHE A 166 -1.19 -43.47 -0.45
C PHE A 166 -0.49 -42.63 -1.54
N PHE A 167 0.55 -43.19 -2.14
CA PHE A 167 1.21 -42.61 -3.31
C PHE A 167 0.64 -43.21 -4.59
N GLY A 168 -0.12 -42.40 -5.32
CA GLY A 168 -0.69 -42.69 -6.63
C GLY A 168 0.20 -42.18 -7.77
N VAL A 169 -0.29 -42.32 -9.01
CA VAL A 169 0.42 -41.81 -10.19
C VAL A 169 0.43 -40.28 -10.26
N SER A 170 -0.57 -39.64 -9.65
CA SER A 170 -0.75 -38.18 -9.57
C SER A 170 -0.30 -37.56 -8.25
N GLY A 171 0.59 -38.22 -7.52
CA GLY A 171 1.22 -37.76 -6.28
C GLY A 171 0.74 -38.50 -5.04
N ARG A 172 0.85 -37.87 -3.87
CA ARG A 172 0.22 -38.39 -2.64
C ARG A 172 -1.27 -38.07 -2.68
N ILE A 173 -2.11 -39.08 -2.50
CA ILE A 173 -3.56 -38.94 -2.35
C ILE A 173 -3.81 -39.02 -0.86
N LYS A 174 -4.19 -37.89 -0.28
CA LYS A 174 -4.62 -37.75 1.12
C LYS A 174 -5.76 -36.74 1.18
N PHE A 175 -6.84 -37.08 1.87
CA PHE A 175 -7.93 -36.17 2.22
C PHE A 175 -7.70 -35.62 3.63
N ARG A 176 -8.18 -34.41 3.92
CA ARG A 176 -8.02 -33.76 5.24
C ARG A 176 -9.32 -33.00 5.58
N GLY A 177 -10.29 -33.67 6.19
CA GLY A 177 -11.55 -33.04 6.64
C GLY A 177 -12.42 -32.39 5.55
N GLY A 178 -12.17 -32.69 4.27
CA GLY A 178 -12.87 -32.10 3.13
C GLY A 178 -12.74 -32.97 1.87
N PRO A 179 -13.62 -32.79 0.87
CA PRO A 179 -13.73 -33.70 -0.28
C PRO A 179 -12.57 -33.59 -1.29
N SER A 180 -11.77 -32.53 -1.20
CA SER A 180 -10.67 -32.25 -2.14
C SER A 180 -9.35 -32.84 -1.63
N ARG A 181 -8.65 -33.59 -2.50
CA ARG A 181 -7.24 -33.93 -2.28
C ARG A 181 -6.34 -32.74 -2.57
N PHE A 182 -5.15 -32.71 -1.98
CA PHE A 182 -4.16 -31.66 -2.21
C PHE A 182 -3.01 -32.13 -3.09
N SER A 183 -2.81 -31.45 -4.22
CA SER A 183 -1.75 -31.74 -5.19
C SER A 183 -0.62 -30.71 -5.11
N VAL A 184 0.57 -31.10 -5.59
CA VAL A 184 1.66 -30.15 -5.90
C VAL A 184 1.14 -29.13 -6.92
N ILE A 185 1.48 -27.85 -6.74
CA ILE A 185 1.12 -26.78 -7.69
C ILE A 185 2.33 -26.49 -8.58
N ASN A 186 2.16 -26.58 -9.89
CA ASN A 186 3.12 -26.10 -10.87
C ASN A 186 2.96 -24.59 -11.05
N ILE A 187 4.07 -23.87 -10.97
CA ILE A 187 4.15 -22.44 -11.30
C ILE A 187 4.80 -22.33 -12.67
N MET A 188 4.12 -21.64 -13.58
CA MET A 188 4.48 -21.59 -14.98
C MET A 188 4.53 -20.14 -15.45
N GLN A 189 5.33 -19.86 -16.48
CA GLN A 189 5.40 -18.56 -17.15
C GLN A 189 5.19 -18.75 -18.66
N TRP A 190 4.40 -17.88 -19.29
CA TRP A 190 4.19 -17.89 -20.73
C TRP A 190 5.15 -16.94 -21.43
N TYR A 191 5.94 -17.47 -22.36
CA TYR A 191 6.80 -16.69 -23.26
C TYR A 191 7.20 -17.55 -24.46
N ASP A 192 7.74 -16.95 -25.51
CA ASP A 192 8.14 -17.66 -26.75
C ASP A 192 7.01 -18.59 -27.26
N ASN A 193 5.77 -18.06 -27.23
CA ASN A 193 4.51 -18.73 -27.58
C ASN A 193 4.18 -20.03 -26.83
N SER A 194 4.75 -20.27 -25.64
CA SER A 194 4.55 -21.52 -24.89
C SER A 194 4.63 -21.37 -23.36
N MET A 195 3.95 -22.26 -22.65
CA MET A 195 3.99 -22.34 -21.19
C MET A 195 5.24 -23.09 -20.72
N HIS A 196 6.04 -22.45 -19.86
CA HIS A 196 7.25 -23.02 -19.28
C HIS A 196 7.10 -23.18 -17.77
N THR A 197 7.34 -24.37 -17.22
CA THR A 197 7.37 -24.56 -15.76
C THR A 197 8.62 -23.93 -15.17
N ILE A 198 8.43 -23.00 -14.23
CA ILE A 198 9.51 -22.26 -13.54
C ILE A 198 9.66 -22.64 -12.07
N GLY A 199 8.70 -23.37 -11.49
CA GLY A 199 8.76 -23.81 -10.11
C GLY A 199 7.61 -24.72 -9.70
N HIS A 200 7.70 -25.23 -8.49
CA HIS A 200 6.71 -26.10 -7.86
C HIS A 200 6.47 -25.67 -6.41
N PHE A 201 5.22 -25.70 -5.96
CA PHE A 201 4.84 -25.55 -4.56
C PHE A 201 4.32 -26.87 -4.01
N PHE A 202 4.93 -27.35 -2.94
CA PHE A 202 4.59 -28.58 -2.25
C PHE A 202 3.80 -28.23 -0.98
N PRO A 203 2.47 -28.44 -0.94
CA PRO A 203 1.67 -28.12 0.24
C PRO A 203 2.07 -29.00 1.43
N ASN A 204 2.00 -28.45 2.65
CA ASN A 204 2.27 -29.21 3.86
C ASN A 204 1.09 -30.14 4.22
N LEU A 205 1.30 -31.46 4.13
CA LEU A 205 0.30 -32.49 4.40
C LEU A 205 0.59 -33.33 5.66
N SER A 206 1.33 -32.76 6.62
CA SER A 206 1.74 -33.43 7.86
C SER A 206 0.60 -33.73 8.83
N ASP A 207 -0.40 -32.86 8.92
CA ASP A 207 -1.58 -33.00 9.78
C ASP A 207 -2.87 -33.28 8.97
N ASP A 208 -4.02 -33.35 9.64
CA ASP A 208 -5.31 -33.77 9.07
C ASP A 208 -6.37 -32.65 9.04
N LYS A 209 -6.01 -31.41 9.43
CA LYS A 209 -6.91 -30.24 9.39
C LYS A 209 -7.30 -29.86 7.95
N PRO A 210 -8.48 -29.28 7.68
CA PRO A 210 -8.86 -28.88 6.32
C PRO A 210 -8.01 -27.75 5.72
N GLU A 211 -7.42 -26.90 6.55
CA GLU A 211 -6.55 -25.81 6.10
C GLU A 211 -5.12 -26.29 5.83
N ILE A 212 -4.55 -25.90 4.69
CA ILE A 212 -3.09 -25.97 4.47
C ILE A 212 -2.46 -24.69 5.01
N LEU A 213 -1.72 -24.81 6.11
CA LEU A 213 -0.85 -23.76 6.61
C LEU A 213 0.59 -24.03 6.16
N GLY A 214 0.99 -23.38 5.06
CA GLY A 214 2.34 -23.38 4.52
C GLY A 214 2.69 -24.57 3.60
N GLY A 215 3.97 -24.63 3.23
CA GLY A 215 4.50 -25.58 2.25
C GLY A 215 5.89 -25.17 1.80
N ASP A 216 6.47 -25.92 0.88
CA ASP A 216 7.80 -25.68 0.31
C ASP A 216 7.68 -25.15 -1.12
N LEU A 217 8.18 -23.92 -1.34
CA LEU A 217 8.14 -23.23 -2.63
C LEU A 217 9.51 -23.31 -3.32
N ARG A 218 9.62 -24.17 -4.34
CA ARG A 218 10.85 -24.37 -5.11
C ARG A 218 10.73 -23.69 -6.48
N ILE A 219 11.23 -22.47 -6.59
CA ILE A 219 11.31 -21.73 -7.86
C ILE A 219 12.74 -21.77 -8.40
N ASN A 220 12.89 -22.11 -9.68
CA ASN A 220 14.14 -21.92 -10.41
C ASN A 220 14.24 -20.46 -10.86
N SER A 221 14.83 -19.60 -10.02
CA SER A 221 14.94 -18.16 -10.28
C SER A 221 15.61 -17.82 -11.63
N SER A 222 16.52 -18.68 -12.11
CA SER A 222 17.20 -18.52 -13.40
C SER A 222 16.32 -18.84 -14.61
N ALA A 223 15.19 -19.52 -14.42
CA ALA A 223 14.21 -19.79 -15.48
C ALA A 223 13.15 -18.68 -15.62
N VAL A 224 13.02 -17.79 -14.62
CA VAL A 224 12.08 -16.67 -14.65
C VAL A 224 12.61 -15.55 -15.55
N LYS A 225 11.88 -15.21 -16.61
CA LYS A 225 12.24 -14.11 -17.53
C LYS A 225 11.46 -12.84 -17.15
N TRP A 226 12.15 -11.72 -17.01
CA TRP A 226 11.52 -10.40 -16.79
C TRP A 226 11.59 -9.55 -18.05
N PHE A 227 10.42 -9.22 -18.61
CA PHE A 227 10.29 -8.50 -19.89
C PHE A 227 10.29 -6.97 -19.76
N THR A 228 10.57 -6.46 -18.56
CA THR A 228 10.89 -5.05 -18.30
C THR A 228 12.11 -4.60 -19.13
N PRO A 229 12.22 -3.32 -19.55
CA PRO A 229 13.35 -2.84 -20.37
C PRO A 229 14.75 -3.00 -19.75
N ASN A 230 14.84 -3.16 -18.43
CA ASN A 230 16.07 -3.36 -17.68
C ASN A 230 16.30 -4.82 -17.24
N GLY A 231 15.41 -5.76 -17.62
CA GLY A 231 15.46 -7.17 -17.22
C GLY A 231 15.32 -7.44 -15.71
N ARG A 232 14.77 -6.51 -14.93
CA ARG A 232 14.65 -6.63 -13.46
C ARG A 232 13.23 -6.99 -13.03
N ILE A 233 13.12 -7.52 -11.81
CA ILE A 233 11.83 -7.70 -11.13
C ILE A 233 11.14 -6.32 -11.04
N PRO A 234 9.87 -6.17 -11.49
CA PRO A 234 9.14 -4.92 -11.38
C PRO A 234 8.68 -4.64 -9.95
N GLU A 235 8.48 -3.36 -9.64
CA GLU A 235 7.85 -2.92 -8.39
C GLU A 235 6.33 -3.17 -8.42
N ASP A 236 5.73 -3.40 -7.26
CA ASP A 236 4.28 -3.60 -7.07
C ASP A 236 3.42 -2.36 -7.37
N GLY A 237 4.07 -1.19 -7.44
CA GLY A 237 3.45 0.11 -7.67
C GLY A 237 3.23 0.93 -6.41
N ALA A 238 3.59 0.43 -5.23
CA ALA A 238 3.52 1.15 -3.97
C ALA A 238 4.21 2.52 -4.05
N LEU A 239 3.74 3.47 -3.26
CA LEU A 239 4.49 4.70 -3.03
C LEU A 239 5.60 4.40 -2.02
N PRO A 240 6.81 4.96 -2.20
CA PRO A 240 7.81 4.89 -1.14
C PRO A 240 7.22 5.51 0.13
N PRO A 241 7.57 5.00 1.34
CA PRO A 241 7.10 5.58 2.58
C PRO A 241 7.48 7.06 2.63
N PRO A 242 6.61 7.94 3.17
CA PRO A 242 6.87 9.38 3.20
C PRO A 242 8.19 9.63 3.95
N VAL A 243 9.17 10.20 3.23
CA VAL A 243 10.52 10.41 3.74
C VAL A 243 10.44 11.31 4.97
N CYS A 244 10.85 10.80 6.13
CA CYS A 244 10.66 11.52 7.38
C CYS A 244 11.67 12.68 7.49
N ALA A 245 11.24 13.89 7.14
CA ALA A 245 12.07 15.10 7.23
C ALA A 245 12.60 15.38 8.66
N ILE A 246 12.00 14.73 9.65
CA ILE A 246 12.32 14.82 11.09
C ILE A 246 12.72 13.46 11.68
N GLU A 247 13.43 12.62 10.92
CA GLU A 247 13.86 11.28 11.33
C GLU A 247 14.60 11.28 12.69
N GLY A 248 15.38 12.32 12.99
CA GLY A 248 16.02 12.50 14.30
C GLY A 248 15.03 12.64 15.47
N LEU A 249 13.87 13.28 15.25
CA LEU A 249 12.81 13.39 16.26
C LEU A 249 12.07 12.06 16.43
N ALA A 250 11.75 11.38 15.32
CA ALA A 250 11.12 10.06 15.34
C ALA A 250 11.97 9.04 16.12
N ARG A 251 13.29 9.00 15.88
CA ARG A 251 14.23 8.15 16.62
C ARG A 251 14.42 8.55 18.08
N ALA A 252 14.32 9.85 18.41
CA ALA A 252 14.46 10.33 19.79
C ALA A 252 13.26 9.94 20.69
N PHE A 253 12.09 9.74 20.10
CA PHE A 253 10.85 9.36 20.81
C PHE A 253 10.43 7.90 20.58
N ASP A 254 11.14 7.16 19.71
CA ASP A 254 10.80 5.79 19.27
C ASP A 254 9.35 5.66 18.75
N VAL A 255 8.97 6.57 17.84
CA VAL A 255 7.62 6.67 17.27
C VAL A 255 7.62 6.76 15.75
N GLU A 256 6.51 6.33 15.15
CA GLU A 256 6.24 6.49 13.72
C GLU A 256 6.30 7.96 13.27
N CYS A 257 6.69 8.21 12.02
CA CYS A 257 6.92 9.57 11.52
C CYS A 257 5.66 10.46 11.58
N GLN A 258 4.46 9.90 11.38
CA GLN A 258 3.21 10.66 11.52
C GLN A 258 3.02 11.16 12.96
N THR A 259 3.31 10.31 13.95
CA THR A 259 3.29 10.66 15.37
C THR A 259 4.37 11.69 15.72
N ALA A 260 5.58 11.57 15.16
CA ALA A 260 6.64 12.56 15.33
C ALA A 260 6.25 13.95 14.79
N MET A 261 5.55 14.01 13.66
CA MET A 261 5.03 15.27 13.09
C MET A 261 3.97 15.92 13.99
N ILE A 262 3.10 15.12 14.61
CA ILE A 262 2.11 15.60 15.58
C ILE A 262 2.82 16.16 16.83
N ILE A 263 3.79 15.43 17.38
CA ILE A 263 4.58 15.85 18.55
C ILE A 263 5.30 17.18 18.28
N LEU A 264 5.92 17.35 17.11
CA LEU A 264 6.59 18.61 16.74
C LEU A 264 5.62 19.80 16.75
N ASN A 265 4.44 19.64 16.14
CA ASN A 265 3.43 20.71 16.09
C ASN A 265 2.92 21.08 17.50
N VAL A 266 2.75 20.10 18.39
CA VAL A 266 2.37 20.33 19.80
C VAL A 266 3.48 21.08 20.55
N ILE A 267 4.75 20.71 20.37
CA ILE A 267 5.89 21.40 20.98
C ILE A 267 5.94 22.87 20.52
N VAL A 268 5.79 23.12 19.21
CA VAL A 268 5.77 24.49 18.66
C VAL A 268 4.61 25.31 19.25
N ALA A 269 3.41 24.73 19.36
CA ALA A 269 2.27 25.39 19.97
C ALA A 269 2.51 25.75 21.45
N ILE A 270 3.09 24.84 22.24
CA ILE A 270 3.43 25.09 23.65
C ILE A 270 4.48 26.20 23.77
N VAL A 271 5.53 26.18 22.93
CA VAL A 271 6.56 27.23 22.93
C VAL A 271 5.97 28.60 22.58
N LEU A 272 5.06 28.68 21.60
CA LEU A 272 4.36 29.92 21.26
C LEU A 272 3.52 30.45 22.44
N VAL A 273 2.79 29.56 23.14
CA VAL A 273 2.03 29.95 24.34
C VAL A 273 2.95 30.47 25.46
N ILE A 274 4.08 29.81 25.71
CA ILE A 274 5.08 30.25 26.71
C ILE A 274 5.66 31.63 26.33
N ILE A 275 5.96 31.87 25.05
CA ILE A 275 6.45 33.17 24.56
C ILE A 275 5.38 34.25 24.79
N VAL A 276 4.12 33.99 24.46
CA VAL A 276 3.00 34.94 24.69
C VAL A 276 2.86 35.25 26.19
N ILE A 277 2.86 34.23 27.06
CA ILE A 277 2.82 34.42 28.51
C ILE A 277 4.01 35.23 29.01
N GLY A 278 5.22 34.93 28.53
CA GLY A 278 6.45 35.67 28.85
C GLY A 278 6.38 37.14 28.47
N VAL A 279 5.86 37.45 27.27
CA VAL A 279 5.61 38.83 26.81
C VAL A 279 4.56 39.52 27.68
N CYS A 280 3.45 38.85 27.99
CA CYS A 280 2.42 39.39 28.89
C CYS A 280 2.97 39.69 30.30
N LEU A 281 3.80 38.81 30.86
CA LEU A 281 4.45 39.02 32.16
C LEU A 281 5.48 40.16 32.11
N TYR A 282 6.25 40.28 31.02
CA TYR A 282 7.20 41.37 30.80
C TYR A 282 6.49 42.74 30.73
N MET A 283 5.39 42.83 29.97
CA MET A 283 4.56 44.03 29.90
C MET A 283 3.95 44.37 31.27
N LYS A 284 3.38 43.37 31.97
CA LYS A 284 2.81 43.54 33.31
C LYS A 284 3.84 44.04 34.33
N ARG A 285 5.10 43.58 34.25
CA ARG A 285 6.20 44.04 35.12
C ARG A 285 6.61 45.49 34.86
N LYS A 286 6.57 45.96 33.61
CA LYS A 286 6.89 47.36 33.26
C LYS A 286 5.82 48.35 33.69
N GLU A 287 4.54 48.01 33.51
CA GLU A 287 3.42 48.91 33.84
C GLU A 287 3.02 48.86 35.32
N GLY A 288 3.43 47.83 36.06
CA GLY A 288 3.01 47.57 37.44
C GLY A 288 3.28 48.72 38.42
N LEU A 289 4.48 49.29 38.42
CA LEU A 289 4.82 50.37 39.36
C LEU A 289 3.97 51.63 39.10
N ILE A 290 3.87 52.07 37.84
CA ILE A 290 3.11 53.27 37.47
C ILE A 290 1.63 53.11 37.82
N LYS A 291 1.03 51.94 37.51
CA LYS A 291 -0.36 51.63 37.85
C LYS A 291 -0.60 51.57 39.37
N SER A 292 0.36 51.07 40.15
CA SER A 292 0.27 51.07 41.63
C SER A 292 0.42 52.46 42.25
N CYS A 293 1.33 53.29 41.72
CA CYS A 293 1.49 54.68 42.17
C CYS A 293 0.26 55.56 41.86
N TRP A 294 -0.44 55.28 40.75
CA TRP A 294 -1.66 55.98 40.33
C TRP A 294 -2.96 55.38 40.91
N ASN A 295 -2.88 54.53 41.94
CA ASN A 295 -4.06 53.96 42.56
C ASN A 295 -4.97 55.07 43.14
N ARG A 296 -6.29 54.94 42.93
CA ARG A 296 -7.28 55.94 43.30
C ARG A 296 -7.50 56.02 44.81
N ASP A 297 -7.32 54.90 45.52
CA ASP A 297 -7.26 54.88 46.99
C ASP A 297 -5.84 55.19 47.48
N SER A 298 -5.72 56.21 48.32
CA SER A 298 -4.49 56.61 49.00
C SER A 298 -3.83 55.51 49.84
N LYS A 299 -4.61 54.58 50.42
CA LYS A 299 -4.10 53.53 51.32
C LYS A 299 -3.52 52.32 50.58
N LEU A 300 -3.80 52.20 49.29
CA LEU A 300 -3.33 51.13 48.40
C LEU A 300 -2.18 51.57 47.49
N ARG A 301 -1.60 52.75 47.75
CA ARG A 301 -0.37 53.22 47.09
C ARG A 301 0.84 52.68 47.83
N PRO A 302 1.92 52.29 47.12
CA PRO A 302 3.13 51.79 47.76
C PRO A 302 3.79 52.88 48.62
N GLN A 303 4.42 52.48 49.73
CA GLN A 303 5.18 53.41 50.57
C GLN A 303 6.48 53.85 49.87
N ALA A 304 7.03 55.00 50.30
CA ALA A 304 8.25 55.53 49.72
C ALA A 304 9.44 54.55 49.81
N SER A 305 9.52 53.76 50.89
CA SER A 305 10.50 52.67 51.05
C SER A 305 10.36 51.59 49.97
N GLU A 306 9.16 51.11 49.71
CA GLU A 306 8.86 50.09 48.70
C GLU A 306 9.16 50.58 47.28
N ILE A 307 8.89 51.86 46.99
CA ILE A 307 9.23 52.49 45.71
C ILE A 307 10.76 52.55 45.54
N VAL A 308 11.50 52.98 46.56
CA VAL A 308 12.97 53.06 46.53
C VAL A 308 13.58 51.66 46.37
N GLU A 309 13.09 50.65 47.09
CA GLU A 309 13.53 49.27 46.96
C GLU A 309 13.24 48.69 45.57
N PHE A 310 12.05 48.96 45.01
CA PHE A 310 11.71 48.52 43.66
C PHE A 310 12.59 49.18 42.58
N LEU A 311 12.90 50.47 42.72
CA LEU A 311 13.78 51.20 41.79
C LEU A 311 15.23 50.75 41.92
N ALA A 312 15.74 50.54 43.14
CA ALA A 312 17.08 50.02 43.39
C ALA A 312 17.29 48.63 42.77
N ASN A 313 16.27 47.76 42.83
CA ASN A 313 16.27 46.44 42.19
C ASN A 313 16.03 46.47 40.67
N ASN A 314 15.61 47.61 40.09
CA ASN A 314 15.29 47.74 38.67
C ASN A 314 15.82 49.07 38.07
N PRO A 315 17.14 49.35 38.14
CA PRO A 315 17.71 50.67 37.78
C PRO A 315 17.49 51.05 36.30
N ARG A 316 17.25 50.06 35.41
CA ARG A 316 16.91 50.27 34.00
C ARG A 316 15.52 50.90 33.77
N LEU A 317 14.72 51.11 34.82
CA LEU A 317 13.48 51.89 34.76
C LEU A 317 13.72 53.40 34.88
N LEU A 318 14.90 53.81 35.35
CA LEU A 318 15.30 55.21 35.42
C LEU A 318 16.09 55.58 34.18
N ALA A 319 15.59 56.55 33.42
CA ALA A 319 16.32 57.21 32.35
C ALA A 319 16.58 58.67 32.74
N PRO A 320 17.78 59.23 32.49
CA PRO A 320 18.02 60.64 32.73
C PRO A 320 17.13 61.48 31.80
N CYS A 321 16.35 62.40 32.36
CA CYS A 321 15.59 63.37 31.57
C CYS A 321 16.56 64.45 31.09
N LEU A 322 16.85 64.46 29.78
CA LEU A 322 17.72 65.47 29.16
C LEU A 322 16.96 66.75 28.78
N ASP A 323 15.62 66.71 28.79
CA ASP A 323 14.74 67.82 28.41
C ASP A 323 14.02 68.41 29.63
N VAL A 324 14.75 69.15 30.46
CA VAL A 324 14.15 69.97 31.53
C VAL A 324 13.90 71.39 30.99
N PRO A 325 12.66 71.90 30.98
CA PRO A 325 12.43 73.31 30.67
C PRO A 325 12.99 74.17 31.81
N LEU A 326 14.04 74.94 31.51
CA LEU A 326 14.75 75.82 32.46
C LEU A 326 13.86 76.86 33.19
N ALA A 327 12.61 77.06 32.76
CA ALA A 327 11.65 78.00 33.34
C ALA A 327 11.11 77.62 34.73
N SER A 328 11.57 76.52 35.34
CA SER A 328 11.05 76.00 36.62
C SER A 328 12.02 76.13 37.81
N VAL A 329 13.19 76.74 37.62
CA VAL A 329 14.15 77.06 38.69
C VAL A 329 14.49 78.54 38.63
N GLN A 330 13.98 79.33 39.58
CA GLN A 330 14.48 80.68 39.84
C GLN A 330 15.76 80.55 40.67
N LEU A 331 16.88 81.01 40.11
CA LEU A 331 18.11 81.28 40.85
C LEU A 331 18.15 82.79 41.10
N GLU A 332 18.31 83.21 42.34
CA GLU A 332 18.58 84.61 42.69
C GLU A 332 20.10 84.88 42.62
N ASP A 333 20.49 85.99 42.00
CA ASP A 333 21.88 86.31 41.69
C ASP A 333 22.70 86.75 42.92
N ASN A 334 23.86 86.13 43.15
CA ASN A 334 25.19 86.76 42.99
C ASN A 334 26.36 85.84 43.37
N ASP A 335 27.58 86.28 43.01
CA ASP A 335 28.90 85.76 43.42
C ASP A 335 29.40 84.45 42.77
N GLN A 336 29.61 84.57 41.44
CA GLN A 336 30.85 84.21 40.72
C GLN A 336 31.79 83.15 41.35
N LEU A 337 31.72 81.92 40.84
CA LEU A 337 32.82 80.95 40.86
C LEU A 337 33.02 80.35 39.46
N ASP A 338 34.19 80.59 38.88
CA ASP A 338 34.61 80.04 37.59
C ASP A 338 34.75 78.51 37.65
N LEU A 339 34.18 77.80 36.67
CA LEU A 339 34.51 76.39 36.44
C LEU A 339 34.79 76.12 34.95
N SER A 340 36.08 76.25 34.60
CA SER A 340 36.62 75.92 33.30
C SER A 340 36.63 74.41 33.02
N GLU A 341 36.44 74.06 31.74
CA GLU A 341 36.74 72.75 31.12
C GLU A 341 36.01 71.49 31.62
N PHE A 342 35.03 71.04 30.82
CA PHE A 342 34.95 69.62 30.45
C PHE A 342 34.95 69.47 28.92
N ARG A 343 36.09 69.01 28.38
CA ARG A 343 36.29 68.82 26.94
C ARG A 343 35.61 67.56 26.43
N LYS A 344 35.20 67.58 25.16
CA LYS A 344 34.89 66.38 24.37
C LYS A 344 36.14 65.49 24.26
N CYS A 345 36.01 64.20 24.53
CA CYS A 345 37.03 63.20 24.20
C CYS A 345 36.57 62.29 23.07
N SER A 346 37.21 62.43 21.90
CA SER A 346 37.27 61.42 20.85
C SER A 346 38.68 60.79 20.88
N ILE A 347 38.80 59.47 20.73
CA ILE A 347 40.10 58.76 20.76
C ILE A 347 40.41 58.17 19.36
N PRO A 348 41.67 58.16 18.87
CA PRO A 348 41.97 58.07 17.43
C PRO A 348 42.68 56.79 16.96
N THR A 349 42.79 56.65 15.64
CA THR A 349 43.40 55.53 14.89
C THR A 349 44.92 55.66 14.63
N LYS A 350 45.64 54.53 14.55
CA LYS A 350 46.94 54.30 13.87
C LYS A 350 47.09 52.79 13.55
N VAL A 351 47.81 52.26 12.55
CA VAL A 351 48.36 52.71 11.24
C VAL A 351 48.64 51.43 10.38
N SER A 352 48.71 51.57 9.06
CA SER A 352 48.92 50.55 7.97
C SER A 352 50.37 49.95 7.93
N PRO A 353 50.92 49.23 6.88
CA PRO A 353 50.65 49.29 5.40
C PRO A 353 50.63 47.94 4.59
N THR A 354 49.95 47.86 3.44
CA THR A 354 50.47 47.94 2.02
C THR A 354 49.40 47.30 1.07
N LYS A 355 49.36 47.39 -0.28
CA LYS A 355 50.13 48.09 -1.33
C LYS A 355 49.27 48.36 -2.62
N SER A 356 49.89 49.10 -3.55
CA SER A 356 49.66 49.39 -5.00
C SER A 356 48.96 48.32 -5.91
N THR A 357 48.37 48.60 -7.10
CA THR A 357 48.16 49.83 -7.94
C THR A 357 47.28 49.57 -9.19
N ASN A 358 46.65 50.63 -9.75
CA ASN A 358 46.18 50.85 -11.15
C ASN A 358 45.04 49.96 -11.71
N GLY A 359 44.11 50.40 -12.58
CA GLY A 359 43.75 51.71 -13.19
C GLY A 359 42.42 51.56 -14.02
N VAL A 360 41.51 52.56 -14.07
CA VAL A 360 41.19 53.47 -15.23
C VAL A 360 40.78 52.73 -16.54
N SER A 361 39.69 52.99 -17.28
CA SER A 361 38.76 54.15 -17.54
C SER A 361 37.26 53.70 -17.63
N LEU A 362 36.18 54.51 -17.52
CA LEU A 362 35.68 55.65 -18.35
C LEU A 362 35.53 55.28 -19.85
N GLU A 363 34.41 55.50 -20.58
CA GLU A 363 33.38 56.59 -20.57
C GLU A 363 31.93 56.17 -20.95
N GLN A 364 30.96 56.94 -20.41
CA GLN A 364 29.72 57.56 -20.97
C GLN A 364 28.88 56.92 -22.12
N ILE A 365 27.54 57.03 -22.00
CA ILE A 365 26.62 57.86 -22.85
C ILE A 365 25.15 57.75 -22.35
N GLU A 366 24.50 58.90 -22.16
CA GLU A 366 23.04 59.16 -22.09
C GLU A 366 22.69 60.10 -23.29
N PRO A 367 21.44 60.48 -23.67
CA PRO A 367 20.16 60.42 -22.93
C PRO A 367 18.87 60.08 -23.76
N GLN A 368 17.68 60.01 -23.12
CA GLN A 368 16.52 60.91 -23.37
C GLN A 368 15.13 60.37 -22.88
N TYR A 369 14.52 61.18 -22.00
CA TYR A 369 13.10 61.58 -21.89
C TYR A 369 12.11 61.23 -23.05
N ARG A 370 10.77 61.10 -22.90
CA ARG A 370 9.85 61.96 -22.09
C ARG A 370 8.40 61.42 -21.89
N GLN A 371 7.87 61.52 -20.66
CA GLN A 371 6.52 61.98 -20.20
C GLN A 371 5.14 61.35 -20.60
N TYR A 372 4.34 61.10 -19.53
CA TYR A 372 2.88 61.41 -19.33
C TYR A 372 1.79 60.61 -20.11
N ARG A 373 0.55 60.38 -19.62
CA ARG A 373 -0.23 60.85 -18.43
C ARG A 373 -1.32 59.82 -17.99
N SER A 374 -1.81 59.99 -16.76
CA SER A 374 -2.87 59.30 -16.00
C SER A 374 -4.25 59.08 -16.64
N GLN A 375 -4.97 58.06 -16.15
CA GLN A 375 -6.39 58.16 -15.78
C GLN A 375 -6.75 57.17 -14.64
N GLU A 376 -7.59 57.61 -13.70
CA GLU A 376 -8.24 56.79 -12.66
C GLU A 376 -9.58 56.27 -13.19
N GLU A 377 -10.06 55.11 -12.71
CA GLU A 377 -11.38 55.01 -12.06
C GLU A 377 -11.59 53.65 -11.37
N THR A 378 -12.56 53.64 -10.46
CA THR A 378 -12.92 52.60 -9.49
C THR A 378 -13.80 51.49 -10.07
N GLU A 379 -13.71 50.25 -9.55
CA GLU A 379 -14.78 49.70 -8.68
C GLU A 379 -14.42 48.35 -8.00
N SER A 380 -15.24 47.99 -7.01
CA SER A 380 -15.05 46.92 -6.02
C SER A 380 -15.50 45.52 -6.45
N ILE A 381 -14.89 44.48 -5.86
CA ILE A 381 -15.43 43.11 -5.84
C ILE A 381 -15.59 42.67 -4.37
N PRO A 382 -16.69 41.97 -3.97
CA PRO A 382 -17.02 41.78 -2.56
C PRO A 382 -16.29 40.60 -1.87
N LEU A 383 -16.17 40.72 -0.55
CA LEU A 383 -15.93 39.61 0.39
C LEU A 383 -17.27 38.95 0.76
N GLU A 384 -17.36 37.62 0.69
CA GLU A 384 -18.28 36.81 1.50
C GLU A 384 -17.83 35.31 1.51
N PRO A 385 -18.33 34.43 2.40
CA PRO A 385 -17.52 34.09 3.57
C PRO A 385 -17.20 32.59 3.74
N SER A 386 -16.37 32.31 4.75
CA SER A 386 -16.03 30.97 5.22
C SER A 386 -17.19 30.25 5.94
N CYS A 387 -17.04 28.92 6.05
CA CYS A 387 -18.05 27.94 6.47
C CYS A 387 -18.63 28.12 7.89
N PRO A 388 -19.63 27.28 8.23
CA PRO A 388 -19.34 26.32 9.29
C PRO A 388 -19.71 24.86 8.97
N ARG A 389 -18.86 23.94 9.45
CA ARG A 389 -19.25 22.55 9.78
C ARG A 389 -19.60 22.53 11.27
N GLU A 390 -20.66 21.81 11.66
CA GLU A 390 -20.95 21.47 13.06
C GLU A 390 -21.52 20.03 13.20
N PRO A 391 -21.49 19.40 14.39
CA PRO A 391 -20.90 18.05 14.49
C PRO A 391 -21.67 17.04 15.41
N LEU A 392 -20.98 15.91 15.70
CA LEU A 392 -21.10 15.02 16.89
C LEU A 392 -22.02 13.77 16.87
N LEU A 393 -21.35 12.62 17.07
CA LEU A 393 -21.60 11.47 17.97
C LEU A 393 -22.94 10.70 18.03
N GLY A 394 -22.78 9.37 18.12
CA GLY A 394 -23.68 8.42 18.80
C GLY A 394 -24.60 7.61 17.87
N THR A 395 -24.91 6.32 18.11
CA THR A 395 -24.48 5.34 19.13
C THR A 395 -24.77 3.92 18.59
N SER A 396 -24.06 2.90 19.09
CA SER A 396 -24.45 1.48 18.93
C SER A 396 -25.61 1.12 19.86
N PRO A 397 -26.37 0.06 19.55
CA PRO A 397 -26.85 -0.86 20.57
C PRO A 397 -26.39 -2.32 20.31
N ASP A 398 -26.24 -3.05 21.41
CA ASP A 398 -26.00 -4.50 21.48
C ASP A 398 -27.32 -5.31 21.48
N ARG A 399 -27.20 -6.61 21.12
CA ARG A 399 -28.04 -7.77 21.53
C ARG A 399 -29.54 -7.81 21.19
N GLU A 400 -29.96 -8.93 20.58
CA GLU A 400 -30.47 -10.07 21.36
C GLU A 400 -30.38 -11.40 20.56
N ASP A 401 -30.20 -12.50 21.28
CA ASP A 401 -30.16 -13.87 20.73
C ASP A 401 -31.58 -14.40 20.46
N SER A 402 -31.75 -15.26 19.44
CA SER A 402 -32.88 -16.20 19.37
C SER A 402 -32.55 -17.35 18.41
N GLU A 403 -32.76 -18.58 18.88
CA GLU A 403 -32.57 -19.82 18.15
C GLU A 403 -33.66 -20.03 17.08
N GLY A 404 -33.33 -20.73 16.00
CA GLY A 404 -34.27 -21.12 14.94
C GLY A 404 -33.66 -22.20 14.05
N HIS A 405 -34.20 -23.42 14.15
CA HIS A 405 -33.74 -24.64 13.48
C HIS A 405 -34.55 -24.93 12.19
N GLU A 406 -34.24 -26.04 11.51
CA GLU A 406 -34.97 -26.64 10.37
C GLU A 406 -34.65 -26.09 8.95
N ASP A 407 -33.59 -26.67 8.35
CA ASP A 407 -33.59 -27.60 7.20
C ASP A 407 -34.25 -27.26 5.83
N ASP A 408 -33.48 -27.62 4.78
CA ASP A 408 -33.83 -28.04 3.40
C ASP A 408 -34.75 -27.15 2.52
N ASP A 409 -34.48 -26.93 1.23
CA ASP A 409 -34.03 -27.90 0.23
C ASP A 409 -33.43 -27.19 -1.03
N TYR A 410 -32.60 -27.88 -1.82
CA TYR A 410 -31.92 -27.33 -3.00
C TYR A 410 -32.15 -28.21 -4.24
N ILE A 411 -33.28 -28.02 -4.94
CA ILE A 411 -33.58 -28.77 -6.18
C ILE A 411 -33.31 -27.94 -7.44
N SER A 412 -32.19 -28.25 -8.09
CA SER A 412 -31.92 -27.86 -9.49
C SER A 412 -32.64 -28.82 -10.44
N GLN A 413 -33.51 -28.31 -11.32
CA GLN A 413 -34.21 -29.14 -12.30
C GLN A 413 -33.35 -29.42 -13.56
N MET A 414 -33.11 -30.70 -13.85
CA MET A 414 -32.84 -31.20 -15.20
C MET A 414 -34.08 -31.95 -15.71
N PRO A 415 -34.55 -31.72 -16.96
CA PRO A 415 -35.55 -32.57 -17.58
C PRO A 415 -34.91 -33.73 -18.36
N LEU A 416 -35.37 -34.95 -18.11
CA LEU A 416 -35.09 -36.14 -18.93
C LEU A 416 -36.20 -36.38 -19.96
N SER A 417 -35.77 -36.68 -21.19
CA SER A 417 -36.43 -37.49 -22.24
C SER A 417 -37.97 -37.59 -22.30
N GLY A 418 -38.53 -37.17 -23.43
CA GLY A 418 -39.71 -37.79 -24.03
C GLY A 418 -39.33 -38.40 -25.38
N GLN A 419 -39.62 -39.69 -25.58
CA GLN A 419 -39.55 -40.34 -26.90
C GLN A 419 -40.77 -39.93 -27.72
N ASP A 420 -40.63 -39.85 -29.04
CA ASP A 420 -41.73 -40.28 -29.93
C ASP A 420 -41.17 -40.87 -31.24
N GLU A 421 -42.00 -41.64 -31.92
CA GLU A 421 -41.60 -42.70 -32.85
C GLU A 421 -42.07 -42.42 -34.30
N THR A 422 -41.43 -43.07 -35.29
CA THR A 422 -41.75 -43.01 -36.74
C THR A 422 -41.40 -41.67 -37.45
N ARG A 423 -41.17 -41.57 -38.76
CA ARG A 423 -41.48 -42.46 -39.91
C ARG A 423 -40.59 -42.15 -41.12
N GLU A 424 -40.38 -43.17 -41.98
CA GLU A 424 -39.75 -43.15 -43.33
C GLU A 424 -38.23 -42.90 -43.45
#